data_AF-A0A1A8II17-F1
#
_entry.id   AF-A0A1A8II17-F1
#
_cell.length_a   1.000
_cell.length_b   1.000
_cell.length_c   1.000
_cell.angle_alpha   90.00
_cell.angle_beta   90.00
_cell.angle_gamma   90.00
#
_symmetry.space_group_name_H-M   'P 1'
#
loop_
_entity.id
_entity.type
_entity.pdbx_description
1 polymer ?
#
loop_
_entity_poly.entity_id
_entity_poly.type
_entity_poly.pdbx_seq_one_letter_code
_entity_poly.pdbx_strand_id
1 'polypeptide(L)'
;FGEVYCKFHNFFPVTAVFASIYSMTAIALDRYMAIIHPLKPRLSAKATIGIIFCIWSLAVVLAFPLCYFSTTRILPGRTFCYVAWPRVADDPFIYHIIVTVLVYVLPLAVMGVTYTIIGVSLWGSEV
;
A
#
# COMPACT_ATOMS: atom_id res chain seq x y z
N PHE A 1 20.56 -15.76 -8.15
CA PHE A 1 20.06 -15.15 -6.90
C PHE A 1 19.35 -16.13 -5.96
N GLY A 2 18.95 -17.34 -6.43
CA GLY A 2 18.37 -18.37 -5.55
C GLY A 2 16.89 -18.14 -5.22
N GLU A 3 16.29 -19.09 -4.54
CA GLU A 3 14.86 -19.08 -4.22
C GLU A 3 14.50 -18.00 -3.18
N VAL A 4 15.33 -17.81 -2.16
CA VAL A 4 15.11 -16.80 -1.11
C VAL A 4 14.96 -15.40 -1.70
N TYR A 5 15.87 -15.03 -2.62
CA TYR A 5 15.78 -13.73 -3.29
C TYR A 5 14.59 -13.65 -4.25
N CYS A 6 14.20 -14.75 -4.90
CA CYS A 6 12.99 -14.78 -5.72
C CYS A 6 11.73 -14.45 -4.89
N LYS A 7 11.60 -15.02 -3.68
CA LYS A 7 10.50 -14.70 -2.76
C LYS A 7 10.56 -13.25 -2.30
N PHE A 8 11.74 -12.79 -1.86
CA PHE A 8 11.93 -11.40 -1.43
C PHE A 8 11.62 -10.39 -2.53
N HIS A 9 12.08 -10.65 -3.76
CA HIS A 9 11.89 -9.76 -4.91
C HIS A 9 10.42 -9.61 -5.31
N ASN A 10 9.58 -10.64 -5.16
CA ASN A 10 8.15 -10.54 -5.42
C ASN A 10 7.37 -9.90 -4.24
N PHE A 11 7.85 -10.11 -3.01
CA PHE A 11 7.20 -9.61 -1.79
C PHE A 11 7.47 -8.12 -1.51
N PHE A 12 8.75 -7.71 -1.58
CA PHE A 12 9.20 -6.42 -1.08
C PHE A 12 8.64 -5.22 -1.85
N PRO A 13 8.58 -5.20 -3.20
CA PRO A 13 8.03 -4.07 -3.94
C PRO A 13 6.57 -3.79 -3.59
N VAL A 14 5.74 -4.83 -3.49
CA VAL A 14 4.31 -4.68 -3.14
C VAL A 14 4.14 -4.14 -1.73
N THR A 15 4.93 -4.67 -0.78
CA THR A 15 4.94 -4.19 0.61
C THR A 15 5.36 -2.70 0.68
N ALA A 16 6.43 -2.33 -0.02
CA ALA A 16 6.97 -0.98 -0.01
C ALA A 16 6.02 0.04 -0.65
N VAL A 17 5.38 -0.31 -1.78
CA VAL A 17 4.38 0.55 -2.44
C VAL A 17 3.18 0.77 -1.53
N PHE A 18 2.64 -0.28 -0.90
CA PHE A 18 1.51 -0.16 0.03
C PHE A 18 1.89 0.71 1.24
N ALA A 19 3.04 0.46 1.86
CA ALA A 19 3.48 1.25 3.00
C ALA A 19 3.67 2.73 2.65
N SER A 20 4.22 3.02 1.47
CA SER A 20 4.43 4.39 0.99
C SER A 20 3.13 5.13 0.74
N ILE A 21 2.19 4.56 -0.04
CA ILE A 21 0.96 5.25 -0.44
C ILE A 21 0.03 5.51 0.76
N TYR A 22 -0.06 4.56 1.70
CA TYR A 22 -0.85 4.76 2.92
C TYR A 22 -0.18 5.73 3.90
N SER A 23 1.15 5.79 3.95
CA SER A 23 1.85 6.81 4.72
C SER A 23 1.59 8.21 4.14
N MET A 24 1.65 8.37 2.82
CA MET A 24 1.27 9.64 2.16
C MET A 24 -0.19 10.01 2.44
N THR A 25 -1.10 9.04 2.40
CA THR A 25 -2.52 9.24 2.72
C THR A 25 -2.70 9.69 4.18
N ALA A 26 -2.00 9.07 5.13
CA ALA A 26 -2.04 9.47 6.53
C ALA A 26 -1.52 10.90 6.75
N ILE A 27 -0.45 11.29 6.05
CA ILE A 27 0.08 12.66 6.06
C ILE A 27 -0.96 13.64 5.49
N ALA A 28 -1.61 13.30 4.37
CA ALA A 28 -2.65 14.13 3.76
C ALA A 28 -3.84 14.34 4.72
N LEU A 29 -4.25 13.29 5.43
CA LEU A 29 -5.31 13.35 6.44
C LEU A 29 -4.93 14.18 7.67
N ASP A 30 -3.68 14.08 8.16
CA ASP A 30 -3.19 14.93 9.24
C ASP A 30 -3.25 16.42 8.84
N ARG A 31 -2.79 16.74 7.63
CA ARG A 31 -2.85 18.10 7.09
C ARG A 31 -4.29 18.59 6.94
N TYR A 32 -5.18 17.74 6.41
CA TYR A 32 -6.60 18.06 6.28
C TYR A 32 -7.22 18.40 7.64
N MET A 33 -6.99 17.56 8.65
CA MET A 33 -7.51 17.77 9.99
C MET A 33 -6.97 19.05 10.62
N ALA A 34 -5.67 19.34 10.44
CA ALA A 34 -5.04 20.54 10.98
C ALA A 34 -5.58 21.85 10.36
N ILE A 35 -5.95 21.83 9.06
CA ILE A 35 -6.43 23.02 8.34
C ILE A 35 -7.94 23.20 8.55
N ILE A 36 -8.73 22.14 8.41
CA ILE A 36 -10.20 22.23 8.40
C ILE A 36 -10.80 22.14 9.81
N HIS A 37 -10.13 21.45 10.75
CA HIS A 37 -10.62 21.25 12.11
C HIS A 37 -9.60 21.69 13.17
N PRO A 38 -9.23 22.98 13.23
CA PRO A 38 -8.14 23.48 14.09
C PRO A 38 -8.40 23.30 15.60
N LEU A 39 -9.67 23.14 16.01
CA LEU A 39 -10.06 22.92 17.40
C LEU A 39 -10.03 21.45 17.83
N LYS A 40 -9.84 20.50 16.91
CA LYS A 40 -9.68 19.08 17.26
C LYS A 40 -8.21 18.78 17.59
N PRO A 41 -7.94 17.99 18.64
CA PRO A 41 -6.58 17.61 18.99
C PRO A 41 -5.91 16.83 17.85
N ARG A 42 -4.63 17.14 17.60
CA ARG A 42 -3.81 16.52 16.56
C ARG A 42 -3.53 15.06 16.88
N LEU A 43 -3.11 14.30 15.86
CA LEU A 43 -2.60 12.95 16.05
C LEU A 43 -1.42 12.96 17.05
N SER A 44 -1.58 12.24 18.16
CA SER A 44 -0.51 12.03 19.14
C SER A 44 0.61 11.18 18.53
N ALA A 45 1.86 11.38 18.97
CA ALA A 45 3.00 10.53 18.56
C ALA A 45 2.71 9.03 18.75
N LYS A 46 2.01 8.64 19.83
CA LYS A 46 1.62 7.24 20.06
C LYS A 46 0.63 6.74 19.00
N ALA A 47 -0.33 7.57 18.60
CA ALA A 47 -1.29 7.24 17.55
C ALA A 47 -0.58 7.11 16.20
N THR A 48 0.34 8.02 15.86
CA THR A 48 1.13 7.97 14.63
C THR A 48 1.97 6.69 14.54
N ILE A 49 2.65 6.30 15.62
CA ILE A 49 3.41 5.04 15.67
C ILE A 49 2.47 3.84 15.48
N GLY A 50 1.30 3.86 16.11
CA GLY A 50 0.26 2.83 15.92
C GLY A 50 -0.20 2.73 14.46
N ILE A 51 -0.46 3.87 13.81
CA ILE A 51 -0.84 3.92 12.39
C ILE A 51 0.27 3.33 11.50
N ILE A 52 1.53 3.72 11.72
CA ILE A 52 2.67 3.18 10.97
C ILE A 52 2.76 1.66 11.12
N PHE A 53 2.65 1.14 12.35
CA PHE A 53 2.71 -0.29 12.60
C PHE A 53 1.55 -1.04 11.91
N CYS A 54 0.33 -0.49 11.95
CA CYS A 54 -0.82 -1.04 11.24
C CYS A 54 -0.61 -1.06 9.73
N ILE A 55 -0.10 0.03 9.14
CA ILE A 55 0.18 0.13 7.70
C ILE A 55 1.18 -0.95 7.28
N TRP A 56 2.29 -1.08 7.99
CA TRP A 56 3.31 -2.09 7.68
C TRP A 56 2.77 -3.51 7.85
N SER A 57 2.02 -3.78 8.91
CA SER A 57 1.42 -5.10 9.14
C SER A 57 0.46 -5.48 8.01
N LEU A 58 -0.41 -4.57 7.60
CA LEU A 58 -1.33 -4.77 6.48
C LEU A 58 -0.58 -4.97 5.16
N ALA A 59 0.49 -4.20 4.91
CA ALA A 59 1.33 -4.33 3.72
C ALA A 59 1.93 -5.74 3.62
N VAL A 60 2.49 -6.24 4.73
CA VAL A 60 3.09 -7.57 4.82
C VAL A 60 2.05 -8.67 4.60
N VAL A 61 0.88 -8.55 5.23
CA VAL A 61 -0.22 -9.52 5.08
C VAL A 61 -0.70 -9.59 3.63
N LEU A 62 -0.88 -8.44 2.97
CA LEU A 62 -1.29 -8.38 1.57
C LEU A 62 -0.22 -8.93 0.61
N ALA A 63 1.06 -8.70 0.90
CA ALA A 63 2.16 -9.21 0.08
C ALA A 63 2.53 -10.67 0.39
N PHE A 64 2.05 -11.24 1.50
CA PHE A 64 2.39 -12.61 1.93
C PHE A 64 2.11 -13.69 0.88
N PRO A 65 0.97 -13.70 0.15
CA PRO A 65 0.72 -14.68 -0.90
C PRO A 65 1.80 -14.69 -1.99
N LEU A 66 2.32 -13.52 -2.37
CA LEU A 66 3.41 -13.41 -3.34
C LEU A 66 4.68 -14.06 -2.81
N CYS A 67 5.00 -13.89 -1.53
CA CYS A 67 6.13 -14.54 -0.89
C CYS A 67 5.95 -16.07 -0.86
N TYR A 68 4.74 -16.53 -0.50
CA TYR A 68 4.41 -17.94 -0.32
C TYR A 68 4.43 -18.71 -1.65
N PHE A 69 3.82 -18.17 -2.70
CA PHE A 69 3.69 -18.82 -4.00
C PHE A 69 4.89 -18.59 -4.95
N SER A 70 5.83 -17.71 -4.60
CA SER A 70 7.05 -17.48 -5.40
C SER A 70 7.98 -18.69 -5.34
N THR A 71 8.38 -19.20 -6.50
CA THR A 71 9.33 -20.32 -6.61
C THR A 71 10.26 -20.15 -7.80
N THR A 72 11.37 -20.89 -7.78
CA THR A 72 12.34 -20.91 -8.88
C THR A 72 12.26 -22.21 -9.66
N ARG A 73 12.35 -22.13 -10.99
CA ARG A 73 12.50 -23.29 -11.88
C ARG A 73 13.82 -23.21 -12.60
N ILE A 74 14.56 -24.31 -12.54
CA ILE A 74 15.86 -24.47 -13.19
C ILE A 74 15.60 -25.18 -14.51
N LEU A 75 15.88 -24.51 -15.61
CA LEU A 75 15.82 -25.03 -16.97
C LEU A 75 17.25 -25.12 -17.53
N PRO A 76 17.48 -25.93 -18.59
CA PRO A 76 18.79 -25.99 -19.22
C PRO A 76 19.23 -24.59 -19.69
N GLY A 77 20.31 -24.06 -19.11
CA GLY A 77 20.85 -22.74 -19.45
C GLY A 77 20.15 -21.52 -18.83
N ARG A 78 19.08 -21.68 -18.04
CA ARG A 78 18.41 -20.53 -17.39
C ARG A 78 17.63 -20.90 -16.13
N THR A 79 17.68 -20.01 -15.13
CA THR A 79 16.82 -20.09 -13.94
C THR A 79 15.74 -19.02 -14.02
N PHE A 80 14.48 -19.42 -13.85
CA PHE A 80 13.32 -18.53 -13.82
C PHE A 80 12.78 -18.41 -12.39
N CYS A 81 12.37 -17.18 -12.03
CA CYS A 81 11.61 -16.89 -10.84
C CYS A 81 10.18 -16.56 -11.28
N TYR A 82 9.17 -17.22 -10.70
CA TYR A 82 7.77 -16.99 -11.04
C TYR A 82 6.86 -17.30 -9.85
N VAL A 83 5.65 -16.73 -9.86
CA VAL A 83 4.63 -16.96 -8.84
C VAL A 83 3.73 -18.12 -9.29
N ALA A 84 3.82 -19.25 -8.59
CA ALA A 84 3.08 -20.47 -8.90
C ALA A 84 1.70 -20.45 -8.22
N TRP A 85 0.78 -19.65 -8.75
CA TRP A 85 -0.60 -19.62 -8.27
C TRP A 85 -1.27 -21.00 -8.42
N PRO A 86 -2.04 -21.47 -7.43
CA PRO A 86 -2.76 -22.73 -7.53
C PRO A 86 -3.78 -22.66 -8.68
N ARG A 87 -3.72 -23.60 -9.62
CA ARG A 87 -4.55 -23.66 -10.84
C ARG A 87 -6.05 -23.91 -10.59
N VAL A 88 -6.49 -24.06 -9.34
CA VAL A 88 -7.76 -24.71 -8.99
C VAL A 88 -8.96 -23.77 -8.76
N ALA A 89 -8.83 -22.45 -8.81
CA ALA A 89 -10.00 -21.57 -8.72
C ALA A 89 -9.72 -20.18 -9.28
N ASP A 90 -10.78 -19.46 -9.65
CA ASP A 90 -10.84 -18.03 -10.07
C ASP A 90 -10.29 -17.00 -9.05
N ASP A 91 -9.49 -17.45 -8.08
CA ASP A 91 -8.93 -16.72 -6.94
C ASP A 91 -7.85 -15.67 -7.28
N PRO A 92 -6.94 -15.88 -8.27
CA PRO A 92 -5.92 -14.87 -8.54
C PRO A 92 -6.54 -13.58 -9.06
N PHE A 93 -7.65 -13.62 -9.82
CA PHE A 93 -8.29 -12.41 -10.33
C PHE A 93 -8.87 -11.56 -9.18
N ILE A 94 -9.58 -12.18 -8.25
CA ILE A 94 -10.15 -11.50 -7.08
C ILE A 94 -9.05 -10.90 -6.20
N TYR A 95 -7.98 -11.67 -5.94
CA TYR A 95 -6.82 -11.14 -5.21
C TYR A 95 -6.21 -9.92 -5.91
N HIS A 96 -5.98 -9.98 -7.22
CA HIS A 96 -5.43 -8.85 -7.96
C HIS A 96 -6.37 -7.63 -7.93
N ILE A 97 -7.68 -7.82 -8.07
CA ILE A 97 -8.67 -6.73 -7.97
C ILE A 97 -8.64 -6.10 -6.58
N ILE A 98 -8.66 -6.91 -5.51
CA ILE A 98 -8.60 -6.41 -4.13
C ILE A 98 -7.31 -5.62 -3.90
N VAL A 99 -6.17 -6.17 -4.34
CA VAL A 99 -4.87 -5.51 -4.22
C VAL A 99 -4.85 -4.20 -5.02
N THR A 100 -5.36 -4.17 -6.25
CA THR A 100 -5.45 -2.94 -7.05
C THR A 100 -6.34 -1.88 -6.38
N VAL A 101 -7.49 -2.28 -5.85
CA VAL A 101 -8.41 -1.34 -5.18
C VAL A 101 -7.77 -0.78 -3.91
N LEU A 102 -7.17 -1.63 -3.07
CA LEU A 102 -6.57 -1.21 -1.81
C LEU A 102 -5.25 -0.45 -1.99
N VAL A 103 -4.37 -0.89 -2.89
CA VAL A 103 -3.05 -0.27 -3.08
C VAL A 103 -3.14 1.00 -3.92
N TYR A 104 -4.08 1.07 -4.87
CA TYR A 104 -4.09 2.15 -5.87
C TYR A 104 -5.34 3.02 -5.76
N VAL A 105 -6.53 2.46 -6.01
CA VAL A 105 -7.76 3.24 -6.20
C VAL A 105 -8.17 3.98 -4.93
N LEU A 106 -8.27 3.26 -3.81
CA LEU A 106 -8.73 3.81 -2.54
C LEU A 106 -7.82 4.92 -2.00
N PRO A 107 -6.49 4.72 -1.86
CA PRO A 107 -5.65 5.77 -1.30
C PRO A 107 -5.50 6.96 -2.26
N LEU A 108 -5.49 6.76 -3.59
CA LEU A 108 -5.49 7.87 -4.54
C LEU A 108 -6.78 8.69 -4.47
N ALA A 109 -7.94 8.05 -4.33
CA ALA A 109 -9.20 8.76 -4.15
C ALA A 109 -9.19 9.61 -2.86
N VAL A 110 -8.72 9.05 -1.74
CA VAL A 110 -8.62 9.77 -0.46
C VAL A 110 -7.64 10.94 -0.57
N MET A 111 -6.46 10.73 -1.15
CA MET A 111 -5.49 11.80 -1.37
C MET A 111 -6.04 12.89 -2.28
N GLY A 112 -6.70 12.50 -3.38
CA GLY A 112 -7.32 13.44 -4.32
C GLY A 112 -8.34 14.33 -3.61
N VAL A 113 -9.31 13.73 -2.91
CA VAL A 113 -10.34 14.46 -2.17
C VAL A 113 -9.73 15.38 -1.11
N THR A 114 -8.82 14.86 -0.28
CA THR A 114 -8.22 15.65 0.82
C THR A 114 -7.40 16.83 0.28
N TYR A 115 -6.58 16.63 -0.75
CA TYR A 115 -5.81 17.71 -1.36
C TYR A 115 -6.67 18.71 -2.13
N THR A 116 -7.74 18.28 -2.79
CA THR A 116 -8.69 19.20 -3.41
C THR A 116 -9.35 20.11 -2.37
N ILE A 117 -9.82 19.55 -1.24
CA ILE A 117 -10.43 20.36 -0.17
C ILE A 117 -9.41 21.33 0.44
N ILE A 118 -8.18 20.88 0.71
CA ILE A 118 -7.11 21.74 1.21
C ILE A 118 -6.82 22.88 0.21
N GLY A 119 -6.74 22.56 -1.09
CA GLY A 119 -6.49 23.56 -2.14
C GLY A 119 -7.60 24.61 -2.20
N VAL A 120 -8.86 24.19 -2.21
CA VAL A 120 -10.02 25.11 -2.20
C VAL A 120 -10.06 25.92 -0.92
N SER A 121 -9.77 25.33 0.24
CA SER A 121 -9.81 26.05 1.52
C SER A 121 -8.69 27.09 1.66
N LEU A 122 -7.53 26.88 1.03
CA LEU A 122 -6.39 27.79 1.12
C LEU A 122 -6.42 28.87 0.03
N TRP A 123 -6.73 28.50 -1.21
CA TRP A 123 -6.75 29.43 -2.34
C TRP A 123 -8.13 30.04 -2.60
N GLY A 124 -9.21 29.36 -2.22
CA GLY A 124 -10.57 29.87 -2.34
C GLY A 124 -10.98 30.84 -1.23
N SER A 125 -10.21 30.94 -0.14
CA SER A 125 -10.40 31.98 0.88
C SER A 125 -9.74 33.31 0.52
N GLU A 126 -8.96 33.35 -0.57
CA GLU A 126 -8.25 34.55 -1.04
C GLU A 126 -9.00 35.25 -2.19
N VAL A 127 -10.27 34.87 -2.44
CA VAL A 127 -11.21 35.52 -3.38
C VAL A 127 -12.43 36.10 -2.67
#